data_AF-A0A530RGL9-F1
#
_entry.id   AF-A0A530RGL9-F1
#
_cell.length_a   1.000
_cell.length_b   1.000
_cell.length_c   1.000
_cell.angle_alpha   90.00
_cell.angle_beta   90.00
_cell.angle_gamma   90.00
#
_symmetry.space_group_name_H-M   'P 1'
#
loop_
_entity.id
_entity.type
_entity.pdbx_description
1 polymer ?
#
loop_
_entity_poly.entity_id
_entity_poly.type
_entity_poly.pdbx_seq_one_letter_code
_entity_poly.pdbx_strand_id
1 'polypeptide(L)'
;MSESKECAATQLDSCSETGIDCGQTQDSIFRLDLYGTAAGRSKLGPLESLYVTMRDGVRLALDIVRPMGDEANTKRDTILVMTRYWRGIKGDPPHREAGRFVPHGYAVVVGDVRGTGASFGVWPYPCWREETLDFTEVLDWIVAQPWSTGRVVGYGSSYTANTAEWMAERNHPAMKGIIPRFASYDPYEYVWLPSGIPAVSGARLWGSLSKNLDLNMLAIPADEHI
;
A
#
# COMPACT_ATOMS: atom_id res chain seq x y z
N MET A 1 35.70 57.43 16.76
CA MET A 1 34.43 56.87 16.24
C MET A 1 34.75 55.49 15.68
N SER A 2 34.90 54.54 16.59
CA SER A 2 34.95 53.10 16.31
C SER A 2 33.55 52.55 16.48
N GLU A 3 33.13 51.62 15.64
CA GLU A 3 32.90 50.24 16.08
C GLU A 3 32.52 49.32 14.92
N SER A 4 33.20 48.19 14.94
CA SER A 4 33.09 47.01 14.11
C SER A 4 31.80 46.24 14.36
N LYS A 5 31.27 45.62 13.32
CA LYS A 5 30.13 44.70 13.36
C LYS A 5 30.51 43.40 14.09
N GLU A 6 29.75 43.04 15.10
CA GLU A 6 29.68 41.68 15.64
C GLU A 6 28.28 41.40 16.23
N CYS A 7 27.65 40.32 15.77
CA CYS A 7 26.56 39.59 16.44
C CYS A 7 26.48 38.24 15.68
N ALA A 8 27.35 37.29 16.00
CA ALA A 8 27.25 36.32 17.11
C ALA A 8 26.14 35.28 16.84
N ALA A 9 26.61 34.07 16.50
CA ALA A 9 25.83 32.85 16.44
C ALA A 9 25.30 32.48 17.83
N THR A 10 24.02 32.15 17.92
CA THR A 10 23.33 31.60 19.10
C THR A 10 22.08 30.93 18.50
N GLN A 11 21.72 29.66 18.67
CA GLN A 11 21.78 28.81 19.85
C GLN A 11 21.46 27.37 19.37
N LEU A 12 22.48 26.58 19.07
CA LEU A 12 22.39 25.12 18.93
C LEU A 12 23.17 24.57 20.11
N ASP A 13 22.56 24.52 21.29
CA ASP A 13 23.03 23.79 22.48
C ASP A 13 22.11 24.13 23.65
N SER A 14 20.99 23.42 23.81
CA SER A 14 20.29 23.35 25.11
C SER A 14 19.25 22.22 25.25
N CYS A 15 19.30 21.16 24.44
CA CYS A 15 18.50 19.95 24.70
C CYS A 15 19.38 18.86 25.32
N SER A 16 19.90 19.11 26.52
CA SER A 16 20.59 18.07 27.29
C SER A 16 20.28 18.04 28.80
N GLU A 17 19.37 18.85 29.34
CA GLU A 17 19.15 18.87 30.80
C GLU A 17 17.72 19.04 31.30
N THR A 18 16.70 18.88 30.45
CA THR A 18 15.32 18.75 30.94
C THR A 18 14.79 17.38 30.54
N GLY A 19 14.51 16.54 31.52
CA GLY A 19 13.79 15.26 31.39
C GLY A 19 12.36 15.47 30.89
N ILE A 20 12.23 16.00 29.68
CA ILE A 20 11.01 15.99 28.90
C ILE A 20 10.92 14.55 28.40
N ASP A 21 10.02 13.79 29.03
CA ASP A 21 9.47 12.60 28.42
C ASP A 21 8.83 13.06 27.10
N CYS A 22 9.59 12.93 26.01
CA CYS A 22 9.07 13.02 24.66
C CYS A 22 8.12 11.84 24.52
N GLY A 23 6.90 12.04 25.01
CA GLY A 23 5.85 11.05 25.06
C GLY A 23 5.81 10.33 23.74
N GLN A 24 6.20 9.06 23.77
CA GLN A 24 6.06 8.21 22.61
C GLN A 24 4.61 8.31 22.18
N THR A 25 4.37 8.73 20.95
CA THR A 25 3.04 8.73 20.35
C THR A 25 2.61 7.27 20.18
N GLN A 26 2.21 6.62 21.27
CA GLN A 26 1.78 5.22 21.31
C GLN A 26 0.56 4.98 20.40
N ASP A 27 -0.19 6.05 20.07
CA ASP A 27 -1.38 6.05 19.23
C ASP A 27 -1.12 6.27 17.72
N SER A 28 0.14 6.47 17.31
CA SER A 28 0.47 6.60 15.89
C SER A 28 0.45 5.22 15.22
N ILE A 29 -0.31 5.10 14.12
CA ILE A 29 -0.34 3.87 13.30
C ILE A 29 1.07 3.49 12.83
N PHE A 30 1.90 4.49 12.54
CA PHE A 30 3.23 4.25 12.00
C PHE A 30 4.28 3.91 13.06
N ARG A 31 3.97 4.09 14.36
CA ARG A 31 4.93 3.96 15.48
C ARG A 31 6.31 4.50 15.10
N LEU A 32 6.31 5.70 14.51
CA LEU A 32 7.44 6.29 13.81
C LEU A 32 8.50 6.70 14.82
N ASP A 33 9.50 5.84 15.01
CA ASP A 33 10.80 6.23 15.54
C ASP A 33 11.66 6.65 14.35
N LEU A 34 11.80 7.97 14.15
CA LEU A 34 12.58 8.55 13.04
C LEU A 34 14.10 8.36 13.20
N TYR A 35 14.55 7.93 14.39
CA TYR A 35 15.97 7.83 14.75
C TYR A 35 16.40 6.41 15.13
N GLY A 36 15.45 5.52 15.39
CA GLY A 36 15.69 4.11 15.67
C GLY A 36 15.90 3.29 14.41
N THR A 37 16.90 2.42 14.42
CA THR A 37 16.95 1.29 13.49
C THR A 37 15.75 0.40 13.78
N ALA A 38 14.74 0.43 12.91
CA ALA A 38 13.58 -0.45 13.01
C ALA A 38 13.99 -1.88 12.62
N ALA A 39 14.73 -2.57 13.48
CA ALA A 39 14.94 -4.00 13.34
C ALA A 39 13.57 -4.68 13.45
N GLY A 40 13.16 -5.39 12.40
CA GLY A 40 11.90 -6.13 12.37
C GLY A 40 11.82 -7.06 13.57
N ARG A 41 10.79 -6.89 14.41
CA ARG A 41 10.60 -7.65 15.66
C ARG A 41 9.85 -8.96 15.41
N SER A 42 9.20 -9.08 14.26
CA SER A 42 8.37 -10.23 13.91
C SER A 42 8.87 -10.92 12.64
N LYS A 43 8.67 -12.24 12.55
CA LYS A 43 8.83 -12.99 11.29
C LYS A 43 7.51 -13.00 10.54
N LEU A 44 7.55 -13.22 9.23
CA LEU A 44 6.34 -13.42 8.43
C LEU A 44 5.64 -14.70 8.89
N GLY A 45 4.34 -14.62 9.15
CA GLY A 45 3.49 -15.78 9.33
C GLY A 45 3.14 -16.47 8.02
N PRO A 46 2.25 -17.48 8.05
CA PRO A 46 1.79 -18.16 6.85
C PRO A 46 1.02 -17.20 5.91
N LEU A 47 1.10 -17.47 4.62
CA LEU A 47 0.28 -16.83 3.60
C LEU A 47 -1.11 -17.45 3.58
N GLU A 48 -2.14 -16.63 3.81
CA GLU A 48 -3.54 -17.02 3.71
C GLU A 48 -4.15 -16.39 2.45
N SER A 49 -4.64 -17.20 1.52
CA SER A 49 -5.32 -16.71 0.30
C SER A 49 -6.82 -16.99 0.37
N LEU A 50 -7.66 -16.00 0.07
CA LEU A 50 -9.11 -16.16 0.06
C LEU A 50 -9.79 -15.27 -0.98
N TYR A 51 -11.10 -15.45 -1.12
CA TYR A 51 -11.96 -14.60 -1.93
C TYR A 51 -12.91 -13.78 -1.05
N VAL A 52 -13.06 -12.50 -1.37
CA VAL A 52 -14.09 -11.62 -0.80
C VAL A 52 -15.12 -11.33 -1.87
N THR A 53 -16.39 -11.59 -1.56
CA THR A 53 -17.51 -11.34 -2.48
C THR A 53 -17.99 -9.89 -2.34
N MET A 54 -17.98 -9.16 -3.45
CA MET A 54 -18.46 -7.77 -3.55
C MET A 54 -19.99 -7.74 -3.72
N ARG A 55 -20.56 -6.53 -3.65
CA ARG A 55 -22.00 -6.23 -3.76
C ARG A 55 -22.71 -6.85 -4.97
N ASP A 56 -21.98 -7.06 -6.06
CA ASP A 56 -22.49 -7.58 -7.33
C ASP A 56 -22.15 -9.06 -7.55
N GLY A 57 -21.64 -9.74 -6.52
CA GLY A 57 -21.28 -11.16 -6.55
C GLY A 57 -19.90 -11.45 -7.13
N VAL A 58 -19.19 -10.45 -7.64
CA VAL A 58 -17.79 -10.64 -8.07
C VAL A 58 -16.91 -10.93 -6.87
N ARG A 59 -15.97 -11.86 -7.05
CA ARG A 59 -15.06 -12.32 -6.01
C ARG A 59 -13.67 -11.76 -6.25
N LEU A 60 -13.18 -10.96 -5.32
CA LEU A 60 -11.81 -10.46 -5.33
C LEU A 60 -10.89 -11.40 -4.58
N ALA A 61 -9.75 -11.74 -5.17
CA ALA A 61 -8.73 -12.58 -4.55
C ALA A 61 -7.81 -11.72 -3.67
N LEU A 62 -7.71 -12.07 -2.38
CA LEU A 62 -6.85 -11.41 -1.41
C LEU A 62 -5.86 -12.41 -0.81
N ASP A 63 -4.65 -11.93 -0.58
CA ASP A 63 -3.61 -12.56 0.21
C ASP A 63 -3.43 -11.79 1.51
N ILE A 64 -3.38 -12.53 2.63
CA ILE A 64 -3.20 -11.98 3.97
C ILE A 64 -1.93 -12.59 4.58
N VAL A 65 -1.09 -11.73 5.13
CA VAL A 65 0.07 -12.14 5.93
C VAL A 65 0.07 -11.36 7.24
N ARG A 66 0.15 -12.09 8.35
CA ARG A 66 0.25 -11.54 9.70
C ARG A 66 1.57 -11.99 10.36
N PRO A 67 2.03 -11.32 11.43
CA PRO A 67 3.18 -11.77 12.20
C PRO A 67 3.09 -13.24 12.64
N MET A 68 4.21 -13.94 12.56
CA MET A 68 4.32 -15.33 13.03
C MET A 68 3.98 -15.41 14.53
N GLY A 69 3.13 -16.36 14.89
CA GLY A 69 2.68 -16.56 16.27
C GLY A 69 1.47 -15.71 16.68
N ASP A 70 0.91 -14.90 15.78
CA ASP A 70 -0.36 -14.21 16.03
C ASP A 70 -1.50 -15.21 16.20
N GLU A 71 -2.26 -15.04 17.28
CA GLU A 71 -3.54 -15.73 17.44
C GLU A 71 -4.61 -15.11 16.53
N ALA A 72 -5.77 -15.78 16.40
CA ALA A 72 -6.85 -15.32 15.53
C ALA A 72 -7.37 -13.91 15.87
N ASN A 73 -7.27 -13.50 17.14
CA ASN A 73 -7.77 -12.22 17.65
C ASN A 73 -6.65 -11.21 17.99
N THR A 74 -5.38 -11.53 17.72
CA THR A 74 -4.28 -10.60 17.94
C THR A 74 -4.47 -9.38 17.05
N LYS A 75 -4.67 -8.22 17.67
CA LYS A 75 -5.06 -6.98 16.98
C LYS A 75 -3.90 -6.34 16.23
N ARG A 76 -4.12 -6.01 14.96
CA ARG A 76 -3.14 -5.45 14.02
C ARG A 76 -3.75 -4.29 13.22
N ASP A 77 -2.97 -3.23 13.06
CA ASP A 77 -3.18 -2.23 12.01
C ASP A 77 -2.84 -2.87 10.66
N THR A 78 -3.56 -2.48 9.60
CA THR A 78 -3.46 -3.13 8.29
C THR A 78 -2.79 -2.25 7.25
N ILE A 79 -1.85 -2.81 6.49
CA ILE A 79 -1.40 -2.26 5.21
C ILE A 79 -2.19 -2.93 4.09
N LEU A 80 -2.90 -2.13 3.31
CA LEU A 80 -3.68 -2.58 2.16
C LEU A 80 -2.97 -2.18 0.86
N VAL A 81 -2.80 -3.15 -0.04
CA VAL A 81 -2.26 -2.97 -1.39
C VAL A 81 -3.24 -3.60 -2.38
N MET A 82 -3.83 -2.80 -3.28
CA MET A 82 -4.67 -3.33 -4.37
C MET A 82 -3.95 -3.14 -5.70
N THR A 83 -3.76 -4.22 -6.46
CA THR A 83 -2.92 -4.25 -7.66
C THR A 83 -3.65 -4.85 -8.84
N ARG A 84 -3.32 -4.39 -10.06
CA ARG A 84 -3.66 -5.09 -11.30
C ARG A 84 -2.57 -6.04 -11.80
N TYR A 85 -1.44 -6.10 -11.09
CA TYR A 85 -0.20 -6.76 -11.52
C TYR A 85 0.06 -8.09 -10.80
N TRP A 86 -1.01 -8.84 -10.50
CA TRP A 86 -0.99 -10.07 -9.69
C TRP A 86 -0.50 -9.85 -8.25
N ARG A 87 -1.33 -10.20 -7.28
CA ARG A 87 -0.95 -10.21 -5.86
C ARG A 87 0.16 -11.23 -5.54
N GLY A 88 0.29 -12.28 -6.35
CA GLY A 88 1.29 -13.33 -6.20
C GLY A 88 1.09 -14.51 -7.16
N ILE A 89 2.10 -15.37 -7.24
CA ILE A 89 2.08 -16.60 -8.04
C ILE A 89 2.10 -17.79 -7.08
N LYS A 90 1.35 -18.85 -7.39
CA LYS A 90 1.30 -20.04 -6.53
C LYS A 90 2.68 -20.68 -6.43
N GLY A 91 3.23 -20.74 -5.23
CA GLY A 91 4.55 -21.31 -4.93
C GLY A 91 5.63 -20.27 -4.68
N ASP A 92 5.39 -19.02 -5.06
CA ASP A 92 6.28 -17.90 -4.78
C ASP A 92 6.15 -17.43 -3.32
N PRO A 93 7.18 -16.72 -2.79
CA PRO A 93 7.07 -16.09 -1.49
C PRO A 93 5.93 -15.06 -1.45
N PRO A 94 5.45 -14.69 -0.25
CA PRO A 94 4.45 -13.65 -0.13
C PRO A 94 4.90 -12.34 -0.78
N HIS A 95 3.93 -11.56 -1.27
CA HIS A 95 4.18 -10.27 -1.91
C HIS A 95 5.16 -9.42 -1.09
N ARG A 96 6.10 -8.74 -1.76
CA ARG A 96 7.23 -8.04 -1.11
C ARG A 96 6.84 -7.08 0.02
N GLU A 97 5.62 -6.53 -0.04
CA GLU A 97 5.11 -5.62 1.00
C GLU A 97 4.82 -6.35 2.32
N ALA A 98 4.50 -7.65 2.29
CA ALA A 98 4.48 -8.47 3.50
C ALA A 98 5.88 -8.55 4.13
N GLY A 99 6.91 -8.75 3.30
CA GLY A 99 8.33 -8.69 3.71
C GLY A 99 8.73 -7.36 4.34
N ARG A 100 8.13 -6.25 3.85
CA ARG A 100 8.41 -4.90 4.33
C ARG A 100 7.70 -4.56 5.63
N PHE A 101 6.42 -4.91 5.80
CA PHE A 101 5.60 -4.37 6.90
C PHE A 101 5.30 -5.38 8.02
N VAL A 102 5.17 -6.68 7.72
CA VAL A 102 4.89 -7.69 8.75
C VAL A 102 5.96 -7.70 9.85
N PRO A 103 7.28 -7.54 9.56
CA PRO A 103 8.29 -7.47 10.61
C PRO A 103 8.13 -6.32 11.59
N HIS A 104 7.39 -5.27 11.22
CA HIS A 104 7.08 -4.13 12.09
C HIS A 104 5.74 -4.27 12.80
N GLY A 105 5.07 -5.42 12.69
CA GLY A 105 3.87 -5.75 13.46
C GLY A 105 2.55 -5.36 12.80
N TYR A 106 2.53 -5.14 11.49
CA TYR A 106 1.30 -4.92 10.70
C TYR A 106 0.75 -6.24 10.15
N ALA A 107 -0.57 -6.30 9.96
CA ALA A 107 -1.17 -7.21 9.00
C ALA A 107 -1.01 -6.61 7.59
N VAL A 108 -0.69 -7.43 6.60
CA VAL A 108 -0.61 -6.99 5.21
C VAL A 108 -1.65 -7.74 4.39
N VAL A 109 -2.48 -6.98 3.68
CA VAL A 109 -3.48 -7.49 2.75
C VAL A 109 -3.12 -7.01 1.35
N VAL A 110 -2.93 -7.95 0.43
CA VAL A 110 -2.66 -7.67 -0.98
C VAL A 110 -3.75 -8.28 -1.82
N GLY A 111 -4.43 -7.48 -2.65
CA GLY A 111 -5.54 -7.92 -3.46
C GLY A 111 -5.34 -7.67 -4.94
N ASP A 112 -5.81 -8.61 -5.76
CA ASP A 112 -6.02 -8.37 -7.18
C ASP A 112 -7.27 -7.50 -7.34
N VAL A 113 -7.18 -6.40 -8.08
CA VAL A 113 -8.36 -5.62 -8.44
C VAL A 113 -9.28 -6.45 -9.33
N ARG A 114 -10.56 -6.09 -9.33
CA ARG A 114 -11.60 -6.72 -10.15
C ARG A 114 -11.12 -7.00 -11.57
N GLY A 115 -11.39 -8.21 -12.07
CA GLY A 115 -11.09 -8.63 -13.43
C GLY A 115 -9.61 -8.84 -13.75
N THR A 116 -8.73 -8.90 -12.75
CA THR A 116 -7.29 -9.08 -12.94
C THR A 116 -6.76 -10.20 -12.04
N GLY A 117 -5.64 -10.81 -12.43
CA GLY A 117 -5.03 -11.90 -11.66
C GLY A 117 -6.02 -13.03 -11.36
N ALA A 118 -6.18 -13.36 -10.08
CA ALA A 118 -7.14 -14.36 -9.63
C ALA A 118 -8.54 -13.80 -9.34
N SER A 119 -8.73 -12.47 -9.39
CA SER A 119 -10.02 -11.82 -9.16
C SER A 119 -10.97 -12.00 -10.34
N PHE A 120 -12.24 -12.22 -10.02
CA PHE A 120 -13.31 -12.39 -10.99
C PHE A 120 -13.75 -11.02 -11.56
N GLY A 121 -14.63 -11.04 -12.56
CA GLY A 121 -15.22 -9.84 -13.15
C GLY A 121 -14.47 -9.36 -14.38
N VAL A 122 -14.60 -8.08 -14.69
CA VAL A 122 -13.97 -7.44 -15.85
C VAL A 122 -13.25 -6.17 -15.43
N TRP A 123 -12.18 -5.83 -16.13
CA TRP A 123 -11.44 -4.60 -15.91
C TRP A 123 -11.34 -3.83 -17.24
N PRO A 124 -12.22 -2.85 -17.50
CA PRO A 124 -12.27 -2.20 -18.80
C PRO A 124 -11.22 -1.09 -18.96
N TYR A 125 -10.91 -0.36 -17.89
CA TYR A 125 -9.98 0.77 -17.86
C TYR A 125 -9.61 1.12 -16.41
N PRO A 126 -8.50 1.84 -16.18
CA PRO A 126 -8.08 2.26 -14.83
C PRO A 126 -9.07 3.26 -14.20
N CYS A 127 -9.19 3.23 -12.87
CA CYS A 127 -10.14 4.07 -12.12
C CYS A 127 -11.60 3.81 -12.53
N TRP A 128 -11.90 2.58 -12.95
CA TRP A 128 -13.28 2.24 -13.25
C TRP A 128 -14.13 2.31 -11.98
N ARG A 129 -15.34 2.86 -12.08
CA ARG A 129 -16.22 3.09 -10.93
C ARG A 129 -16.45 1.83 -10.10
N GLU A 130 -16.64 0.68 -10.74
CA GLU A 130 -16.89 -0.56 -9.99
C GLU A 130 -15.65 -1.02 -9.22
N GLU A 131 -14.45 -0.86 -9.80
CA GLU A 131 -13.18 -1.12 -9.11
C GLU A 131 -13.01 -0.21 -7.90
N THR A 132 -13.29 1.09 -8.02
CA THR A 132 -13.12 2.03 -6.89
C THR A 132 -14.15 1.79 -5.78
N LEU A 133 -15.36 1.39 -6.12
CA LEU A 133 -16.38 1.01 -5.13
C LEU A 133 -16.00 -0.25 -4.36
N ASP A 134 -15.36 -1.24 -5.01
CA ASP A 134 -14.91 -2.47 -4.35
C ASP A 134 -13.93 -2.20 -3.21
N PHE A 135 -13.13 -1.13 -3.28
CA PHE A 135 -12.23 -0.75 -2.19
C PHE A 135 -12.96 -0.44 -0.88
N THR A 136 -14.18 0.09 -0.95
CA THR A 136 -15.00 0.34 0.24
C THR A 136 -15.36 -0.99 0.91
N GLU A 137 -15.77 -1.98 0.12
CA GLU A 137 -16.17 -3.30 0.62
C GLU A 137 -14.98 -4.14 1.11
N VAL A 138 -13.81 -3.98 0.48
CA VAL A 138 -12.56 -4.57 0.98
C VAL A 138 -12.18 -3.96 2.33
N LEU A 139 -12.35 -2.64 2.52
CA LEU A 139 -12.11 -1.99 3.80
C LEU A 139 -13.11 -2.46 4.87
N ASP A 140 -14.40 -2.55 4.54
CA ASP A 140 -15.43 -3.12 5.42
C ASP A 140 -15.06 -4.56 5.84
N TRP A 141 -14.64 -5.38 4.87
CA TRP A 141 -14.21 -6.75 5.12
C TRP A 141 -13.00 -6.80 6.07
N ILE A 142 -11.99 -5.93 5.87
CA ILE A 142 -10.82 -5.84 6.76
C ILE A 142 -11.24 -5.46 8.18
N VAL A 143 -12.12 -4.47 8.35
CA VAL A 143 -12.60 -4.02 9.68
C VAL A 143 -13.34 -5.13 10.41
N ALA A 144 -14.10 -5.96 9.68
CA ALA A 144 -14.85 -7.08 10.25
C ALA A 144 -13.95 -8.24 10.76
N GLN A 145 -12.67 -8.26 10.41
CA GLN A 145 -11.79 -9.37 10.81
C GLN A 145 -11.45 -9.33 12.30
N PRO A 146 -11.38 -10.49 12.99
CA PRO A 146 -11.10 -10.56 14.42
C PRO A 146 -9.72 -10.02 14.79
N TRP A 147 -8.76 -10.07 13.87
CA TRP A 147 -7.42 -9.54 14.04
C TRP A 147 -7.30 -8.04 13.71
N SER A 148 -8.33 -7.39 13.18
CA SER A 148 -8.25 -5.98 12.79
C SER A 148 -8.47 -5.03 13.95
N THR A 149 -7.67 -3.97 14.03
CA THR A 149 -7.92 -2.79 14.88
C THR A 149 -8.94 -1.83 14.27
N GLY A 150 -9.34 -2.05 13.02
CA GLY A 150 -10.14 -1.11 12.24
C GLY A 150 -9.35 0.07 11.67
N ARG A 151 -8.01 0.05 11.75
CA ARG A 151 -7.14 1.08 11.18
C ARG A 151 -6.37 0.51 9.98
N VAL A 152 -6.50 1.18 8.84
CA VAL A 152 -5.91 0.74 7.57
C VAL A 152 -5.09 1.87 6.98
N VAL A 153 -3.95 1.52 6.38
CA VAL A 153 -3.12 2.40 5.54
C VAL A 153 -3.03 1.81 4.15
N GLY A 154 -3.32 2.62 3.13
CA GLY A 154 -3.14 2.25 1.73
C GLY A 154 -1.69 2.47 1.34
N TYR A 155 -1.06 1.50 0.68
CA TYR A 155 0.34 1.59 0.28
C TYR A 155 0.52 1.18 -1.17
N GLY A 156 1.41 1.87 -1.88
CA GLY A 156 1.82 1.39 -3.19
C GLY A 156 2.78 2.28 -3.94
N SER A 157 3.11 1.83 -5.15
CA SER A 157 3.92 2.53 -6.13
C SER A 157 3.25 2.45 -7.49
N SER A 158 3.22 3.55 -8.25
CA SER A 158 2.57 3.60 -9.58
C SER A 158 1.09 3.21 -9.48
N TYR A 159 0.61 2.17 -10.16
CA TYR A 159 -0.81 1.77 -10.10
C TYR A 159 -1.29 1.50 -8.67
N THR A 160 -0.49 0.83 -7.84
CA THR A 160 -0.88 0.57 -6.45
C THR A 160 -0.85 1.84 -5.59
N ALA A 161 -0.16 2.89 -6.03
CA ALA A 161 -0.24 4.21 -5.41
C ALA A 161 -1.54 4.92 -5.82
N ASN A 162 -1.92 4.84 -7.10
CA ASN A 162 -3.22 5.36 -7.56
C ASN A 162 -4.39 4.66 -6.87
N THR A 163 -4.35 3.32 -6.69
CA THR A 163 -5.40 2.62 -5.95
C THR A 163 -5.47 3.07 -4.50
N ALA A 164 -4.34 3.39 -3.85
CA ALA A 164 -4.34 3.99 -2.52
C ALA A 164 -5.00 5.38 -2.50
N GLU A 165 -4.76 6.23 -3.51
CA GLU A 165 -5.47 7.51 -3.66
C GLU A 165 -6.98 7.29 -3.85
N TRP A 166 -7.38 6.38 -4.74
CA TRP A 166 -8.79 6.06 -4.98
C TRP A 166 -9.48 5.46 -3.76
N MET A 167 -8.77 4.71 -2.90
CA MET A 167 -9.25 4.27 -1.59
C MET A 167 -9.53 5.46 -0.66
N ALA A 168 -8.61 6.44 -0.62
CA ALA A 168 -8.77 7.62 0.23
C ALA A 168 -9.98 8.47 -0.20
N GLU A 169 -10.24 8.57 -1.50
CA GLU A 169 -11.43 9.25 -2.05
C GLU A 169 -12.75 8.62 -1.58
N ARG A 170 -12.74 7.35 -1.16
CA ARG A 170 -13.94 6.69 -0.60
C ARG A 170 -14.34 7.23 0.77
N ASN A 171 -13.46 8.00 1.43
CA ASN A 171 -13.67 8.59 2.75
C ASN A 171 -14.16 7.57 3.79
N HIS A 172 -13.62 6.35 3.73
CA HIS A 172 -14.00 5.28 4.65
C HIS A 172 -13.36 5.49 6.03
N PRO A 173 -14.08 5.36 7.16
CA PRO A 173 -13.58 5.70 8.50
C PRO A 173 -12.36 4.87 8.95
N ALA A 174 -12.18 3.68 8.40
CA ALA A 174 -11.01 2.85 8.68
C ALA A 174 -9.70 3.38 8.05
N MET A 175 -9.82 4.21 7.02
CA MET A 175 -8.68 4.75 6.26
C MET A 175 -7.98 5.82 7.11
N LYS A 176 -6.78 5.52 7.62
CA LYS A 176 -6.02 6.44 8.50
C LYS A 176 -4.90 7.20 7.80
N GLY A 177 -4.53 6.77 6.60
CA GLY A 177 -3.53 7.45 5.79
C GLY A 177 -3.14 6.63 4.58
N ILE A 178 -2.47 7.26 3.62
CA ILE A 178 -1.96 6.57 2.43
C ILE A 178 -0.48 6.90 2.26
N ILE A 179 0.25 5.97 1.66
CA ILE A 179 1.63 6.16 1.22
C ILE A 179 1.67 5.93 -0.30
N PRO A 180 1.22 6.92 -1.10
CA PRO A 180 1.17 6.82 -2.55
C PRO A 180 2.52 7.24 -3.16
N ARG A 181 3.32 6.28 -3.64
CA ARG A 181 4.61 6.58 -4.29
C ARG A 181 4.44 6.66 -5.81
N PHE A 182 4.88 7.75 -6.43
CA PHE A 182 4.74 7.93 -7.89
C PHE A 182 3.29 7.76 -8.36
N ALA A 183 2.33 8.27 -7.58
CA ALA A 183 0.93 8.33 -8.00
C ALA A 183 0.72 9.47 -9.01
N SER A 184 -0.42 9.41 -9.68
CA SER A 184 -0.89 10.45 -10.59
C SER A 184 -2.35 10.72 -10.28
N TYR A 185 -2.59 11.81 -9.54
CA TYR A 185 -3.93 12.27 -9.19
C TYR A 185 -4.77 12.60 -10.44
N ASP A 186 -4.15 13.22 -11.45
CA ASP A 186 -4.73 13.41 -12.77
C ASP A 186 -3.98 12.57 -13.82
N PRO A 187 -4.41 11.32 -14.08
CA PRO A 187 -3.76 10.48 -15.09
C PRO A 187 -3.99 11.01 -16.51
N TYR A 188 -5.04 11.80 -16.76
CA TYR A 188 -5.25 12.41 -18.07
C TYR A 188 -4.14 13.42 -18.37
N GLU A 189 -3.91 14.36 -17.46
CA GLU A 189 -2.91 15.42 -17.65
C GLU A 189 -1.47 14.91 -17.47
N TYR A 190 -1.21 13.97 -16.56
CA TYR A 190 0.17 13.56 -16.26
C TYR A 190 0.65 12.29 -16.96
N VAL A 191 -0.26 11.42 -17.40
CA VAL A 191 0.11 10.10 -17.94
C VAL A 191 -0.31 9.96 -19.40
N TRP A 192 -1.55 10.29 -19.74
CA TRP A 192 -2.11 9.98 -21.06
C TRP A 192 -1.93 11.09 -22.09
N LEU A 193 -2.15 12.35 -21.70
CA LEU A 193 -2.07 13.52 -22.57
C LEU A 193 -1.35 14.70 -21.89
N PRO A 194 -0.06 14.55 -21.53
CA PRO A 194 0.74 15.66 -21.03
C PRO A 194 0.72 16.84 -22.00
N SER A 195 0.23 17.98 -21.51
CA SER A 195 0.03 19.21 -22.29
C SER A 195 -0.81 19.01 -23.56
N GLY A 196 -1.70 18.01 -23.58
CA GLY A 196 -2.55 17.66 -24.73
C GLY A 196 -1.86 16.78 -25.79
N ILE A 197 -0.62 16.36 -25.58
CA ILE A 197 0.12 15.47 -26.51
C ILE A 197 -0.04 14.02 -26.05
N PRO A 198 -0.63 13.11 -26.85
CA PRO A 198 -0.79 11.73 -26.45
C PRO A 198 0.54 11.02 -26.17
N ALA A 199 0.69 10.46 -24.97
CA ALA A 199 1.85 9.67 -24.56
C ALA A 199 1.77 8.23 -25.11
N VAL A 200 1.75 8.10 -26.44
CA VAL A 200 1.44 6.84 -27.14
C VAL A 200 2.38 5.70 -26.75
N SER A 201 3.68 5.98 -26.56
CA SER A 201 4.67 4.95 -26.19
C SER A 201 4.39 4.35 -24.81
N GLY A 202 4.09 5.19 -23.82
CA GLY A 202 3.76 4.74 -22.46
C GLY A 202 2.47 3.94 -22.43
N ALA A 203 1.44 4.42 -23.13
CA ALA A 203 0.16 3.72 -23.25
C ALA A 203 0.28 2.35 -23.93
N ARG A 204 1.07 2.25 -25.01
CA ARG A 204 1.32 0.96 -25.68
C ARG A 204 2.12 -0.01 -24.82
N LEU A 205 3.15 0.47 -24.13
CA LEU A 205 3.97 -0.37 -23.24
C LEU A 205 3.11 -0.95 -22.11
N TRP A 206 2.40 -0.09 -21.38
CA TRP A 206 1.56 -0.52 -20.27
C TRP A 206 0.39 -1.39 -20.73
N GLY A 207 -0.25 -1.05 -21.86
CA GLY A 207 -1.30 -1.88 -22.44
C GLY A 207 -0.80 -3.27 -22.86
N SER A 208 0.41 -3.36 -23.41
CA SER A 208 1.02 -4.64 -23.79
C SER A 208 1.39 -5.50 -22.58
N LEU A 209 1.97 -4.88 -21.54
CA LEU A 209 2.24 -5.54 -20.27
C LEU A 209 0.94 -6.06 -19.62
N SER A 210 -0.09 -5.21 -19.61
CA SER A 210 -1.40 -5.54 -19.06
C SER A 210 -2.03 -6.72 -19.78
N LYS A 211 -2.04 -6.68 -21.12
CA LYS A 211 -2.50 -7.77 -21.96
C LYS A 211 -1.72 -9.07 -21.73
N ASN A 212 -0.39 -9.00 -21.55
CA ASN A 212 0.43 -10.18 -21.30
C ASN A 212 0.13 -10.80 -19.92
N LEU A 213 -0.12 -9.98 -18.90
CA LEU A 213 -0.63 -10.44 -17.60
C LEU A 213 -1.99 -11.13 -17.74
N ASP A 214 -2.93 -10.52 -18.46
CA ASP A 214 -4.28 -11.06 -18.62
C ASP A 214 -4.30 -12.37 -19.43
N LEU A 215 -3.35 -12.53 -20.37
CA LEU A 215 -3.15 -13.75 -21.14
C LEU A 215 -2.25 -14.78 -20.44
N ASN A 216 -1.76 -14.49 -19.23
CA ASN A 216 -0.82 -15.34 -18.49
C ASN A 216 0.45 -15.67 -19.32
N MET A 217 0.94 -14.70 -20.08
CA MET A 217 2.10 -14.83 -20.99
C MET A 217 3.39 -14.24 -20.42
N LEU A 218 3.42 -13.81 -19.15
CA LEU A 218 4.70 -13.54 -18.50
C LEU A 218 5.46 -14.86 -18.33
N ALA A 219 6.30 -15.17 -19.31
CA ALA A 219 7.43 -16.06 -19.09
C ALA A 219 8.34 -15.34 -18.11
N ILE A 220 8.47 -15.86 -16.89
CA ILE A 220 9.57 -15.51 -16.00
C ILE A 220 10.82 -16.13 -16.63
N PRO A 221 11.75 -15.37 -17.23
CA PRO A 221 13.07 -15.92 -17.44
C PRO A 221 13.64 -16.22 -16.04
N ALA A 222 14.17 -17.44 -15.87
CA ALA A 222 14.51 -18.02 -14.57
C ALA A 222 15.63 -17.29 -13.79
N ASP A 223 16.07 -16.11 -14.25
CA ASP A 223 17.28 -15.42 -13.83
C ASP A 223 17.09 -13.96 -13.37
N GLU A 224 15.91 -13.35 -13.50
CA GLU A 224 15.68 -11.97 -13.03
C GLU A 224 14.59 -11.89 -11.96
N HIS A 225 15.00 -12.17 -10.71
CA HIS A 225 14.31 -11.66 -9.53
C HIS A 225 14.59 -10.14 -9.41
N ILE A 226 13.59 -9.30 -9.71
CA ILE A 226 13.58 -7.85 -9.46
C ILE A 226 12.88 -7.55 -8.13
#